data_AF-A0A7J6VDE8-F1
#
_entry.id   AF-A0A7J6VDE8-F1
#
_cell.length_a   1.000
_cell.length_b   1.000
_cell.length_c   1.000
_cell.angle_alpha   90.00
_cell.angle_beta   90.00
_cell.angle_gamma   90.00
#
_symmetry.space_group_name_H-M   'P 1'
#
loop_
_entity.id
_entity.type
_entity.pdbx_description
1 polymer ?
#
loop_
_entity_poly.entity_id
_entity_poly.type
_entity_poly.pdbx_seq_one_letter_code
_entity_poly.pdbx_strand_id
1 'polypeptide(L)'
;MAKFTILFLLLSLLALTSTVYSAVTKGSVPSSFVKSSCSVTRYPDLCIQSLAMYSSTIQRSPKQMAQTALSVSLVKARSAKAYVIKMSKSKGLKRREYQVVRDCVDNIGDSVDRLSKSITELGYMSQGKAESFMWHMSNVQTWVSAALTDENTCVDGFAGRGMNGMVKSTISAKITNVAQCTSNALALINRFADRH
;
A
#
# COMPACT_ATOMS: atom_id res chain seq x y z
N MET A 1 57.84 -0.79 19.03
CA MET A 1 56.70 0.17 19.09
C MET A 1 55.76 0.03 17.88
N ALA A 2 56.26 -0.04 16.64
CA ALA A 2 55.42 -0.14 15.43
C ALA A 2 54.52 -1.40 15.30
N LYS A 3 54.89 -2.54 15.89
CA LYS A 3 54.07 -3.78 15.83
C LYS A 3 52.81 -3.70 16.71
N PHE A 4 52.88 -3.00 17.84
CA PHE A 4 51.75 -2.85 18.76
C PHE A 4 50.70 -1.86 18.21
N THR A 5 51.12 -0.82 17.49
CA THR A 5 50.21 0.12 16.82
C THR A 5 49.49 -0.51 15.64
N ILE A 6 50.14 -1.39 14.87
CA ILE A 6 49.51 -2.15 13.78
C ILE A 6 48.44 -3.12 14.31
N LEU A 7 48.72 -3.81 15.44
CA LEU A 7 47.76 -4.73 16.05
C LEU A 7 46.51 -3.98 16.57
N PHE A 8 46.70 -2.81 17.17
CA PHE A 8 45.59 -1.94 17.62
C PHE A 8 44.74 -1.41 16.46
N LEU A 9 45.36 -1.05 15.33
CA LEU A 9 44.65 -0.60 14.13
C LEU A 9 43.86 -1.72 13.45
N LEU A 10 44.34 -2.97 13.50
CA LEU A 10 43.61 -4.12 12.96
C LEU A 10 42.40 -4.49 13.83
N LEU A 11 42.55 -4.46 15.16
CA LEU A 11 41.47 -4.70 16.11
C LEU A 11 40.36 -3.63 16.03
N SER A 12 40.71 -2.36 15.79
CA SER A 12 39.71 -1.30 15.58
C SER A 12 38.97 -1.45 14.24
N LEU A 13 39.64 -1.93 13.19
CA LEU A 13 39.01 -2.20 11.89
C LEU A 13 38.00 -3.36 11.96
N LEU A 14 38.31 -4.42 12.71
CA LEU A 14 37.40 -5.56 12.95
C LEU A 14 36.18 -5.19 13.82
N ALA A 15 36.34 -4.24 14.76
CA ALA A 15 35.23 -3.71 15.54
C ALA A 15 34.28 -2.85 14.67
N LEU A 16 34.80 -2.15 13.66
CA LEU A 16 34.02 -1.33 12.73
C LEU A 16 33.25 -2.16 11.69
N THR A 17 33.74 -3.33 11.29
CA THR A 17 33.01 -4.22 10.35
C THR A 17 31.83 -4.94 11.00
N SER A 18 31.85 -5.08 12.33
CA SER A 18 30.81 -5.79 13.09
C SER A 18 29.54 -4.96 13.30
N THR A 19 29.59 -3.64 13.10
CA THR A 19 28.46 -2.73 13.31
C THR A 19 27.70 -2.36 12.03
N VAL A 20 28.17 -2.80 10.86
CA VAL A 20 27.56 -2.44 9.56
C VAL A 20 26.64 -3.56 9.00
N TYR A 21 26.61 -4.74 9.64
CA TYR A 21 25.87 -5.91 9.14
C TYR A 21 24.56 -6.25 9.87
N SER A 22 23.86 -5.25 10.42
CA SER A 22 22.52 -5.45 10.99
C SER A 22 21.62 -4.23 10.82
N ALA A 23 21.48 -3.77 9.59
CA ALA A 23 20.27 -3.10 9.13
C ALA A 23 19.49 -4.02 8.19
N VAL A 24 19.41 -5.31 8.52
CA VAL A 24 18.26 -6.12 8.08
C VAL A 24 17.07 -5.47 8.75
N THR A 25 16.14 -4.95 7.96
CA THR A 25 14.84 -4.48 8.42
C THR A 25 14.30 -5.50 9.43
N LYS A 26 14.32 -5.19 10.73
CA LYS A 26 13.58 -5.99 11.71
C LYS A 26 12.15 -5.97 11.23
N GLY A 27 11.71 -7.05 10.57
CA GLY A 27 10.33 -7.22 10.19
C GLY A 27 9.52 -7.01 11.47
N SER A 28 8.71 -5.95 11.48
CA SER A 28 7.84 -5.67 12.61
C SER A 28 7.01 -6.92 12.89
N VAL A 29 6.98 -7.38 14.14
CA VAL A 29 6.21 -8.56 14.51
C VAL A 29 4.72 -8.18 14.54
N PRO A 30 3.86 -8.76 13.68
CA PRO A 30 2.44 -8.44 13.68
C PRO A 30 1.77 -8.96 14.96
N SER A 31 0.89 -8.15 15.55
CA SER A 31 0.09 -8.57 16.71
C SER A 31 -0.87 -9.72 16.34
N SER A 32 -1.33 -10.47 17.35
CA SER A 32 -2.35 -11.51 17.15
C SER A 32 -3.63 -10.95 16.54
N PHE A 33 -4.00 -9.71 16.91
CA PHE A 33 -5.16 -9.01 16.36
C PHE A 33 -5.00 -8.67 14.87
N VAL A 34 -3.82 -8.23 14.44
CA VAL A 34 -3.52 -8.01 13.01
C VAL A 34 -3.62 -9.32 12.25
N LYS A 35 -3.00 -10.39 12.76
CA LYS A 35 -3.06 -11.73 12.13
C LYS A 35 -4.49 -12.22 11.97
N SER A 36 -5.29 -12.18 13.05
CA SER A 36 -6.67 -12.65 13.01
C SER A 36 -7.54 -11.80 12.08
N SER A 37 -7.36 -10.48 12.08
CA SER A 37 -8.13 -9.58 11.23
C SER A 37 -7.81 -9.75 9.75
N CYS A 38 -6.53 -10.00 9.41
CA CYS A 38 -6.09 -10.26 8.04
C CYS A 38 -6.44 -11.66 7.52
N SER A 39 -6.69 -12.64 8.41
CA SER A 39 -6.91 -14.05 8.00
C SER A 39 -8.11 -14.28 7.08
N VAL A 40 -9.03 -13.32 7.03
CA VAL A 40 -10.29 -13.38 6.27
C VAL A 40 -10.30 -12.41 5.09
N THR A 41 -9.18 -11.75 4.81
CA THR A 41 -9.06 -10.89 3.63
C THR A 41 -8.63 -11.73 2.42
N ARG A 42 -8.81 -11.19 1.21
CA ARG A 42 -8.46 -11.91 -0.03
C ARG A 42 -6.96 -12.18 -0.17
N TYR A 43 -6.11 -11.31 0.40
CA TYR A 43 -4.65 -11.45 0.36
C TYR A 43 -4.07 -11.38 1.79
N PRO A 44 -4.21 -12.44 2.60
CA PRO A 44 -3.86 -12.41 4.03
C PRO A 44 -2.39 -12.07 4.31
N ASP A 45 -1.46 -12.69 3.58
CA ASP A 45 -0.02 -12.46 3.79
C ASP A 45 0.38 -11.01 3.51
N LEU A 46 -0.15 -10.45 2.41
CA LEU A 46 0.08 -9.05 2.06
C LEU A 46 -0.57 -8.11 3.10
N CYS A 47 -1.75 -8.45 3.62
CA CYS A 47 -2.41 -7.69 4.68
C CYS A 47 -1.53 -7.66 5.93
N ILE A 48 -1.06 -8.82 6.39
CA ILE A 48 -0.20 -8.95 7.57
C ILE A 48 1.10 -8.17 7.36
N GLN A 49 1.78 -8.40 6.23
CA GLN A 49 3.04 -7.72 5.91
C GLN A 49 2.87 -6.20 5.88
N SER A 50 1.79 -5.71 5.29
CA SER A 50 1.54 -4.27 5.14
C SER A 50 1.13 -3.58 6.44
N LEU A 51 0.59 -4.33 7.41
CA LEU A 51 0.06 -3.78 8.67
C LEU A 51 0.90 -4.09 9.90
N ALA A 52 1.88 -4.99 9.80
CA ALA A 52 2.67 -5.45 10.94
C ALA A 52 3.35 -4.30 11.70
N MET A 53 3.88 -3.31 10.98
CA MET A 53 4.60 -2.17 11.58
C MET A 53 3.68 -1.18 12.30
N TYR A 54 2.38 -1.27 12.04
CA TYR A 54 1.36 -0.45 12.66
C TYR A 54 0.67 -1.15 13.82
N SER A 55 1.17 -2.30 14.29
CA SER A 55 0.55 -3.05 15.38
C SER A 55 0.34 -2.22 16.65
N SER A 56 1.23 -1.28 16.98
CA SER A 56 1.09 -0.36 18.12
C SER A 56 0.04 0.73 17.89
N THR A 57 -0.14 1.18 16.65
CA THR A 57 -1.19 2.14 16.25
C THR A 57 -2.56 1.48 16.18
N ILE A 58 -2.64 0.24 15.68
CA ILE A 58 -3.86 -0.54 15.52
C ILE A 58 -4.36 -1.07 16.87
N GLN A 59 -3.43 -1.47 17.74
CA GLN A 59 -3.71 -2.16 19.01
C GLN A 59 -4.70 -3.32 18.80
N ARG A 60 -5.90 -3.23 19.38
CA ARG A 60 -7.03 -4.15 19.17
C ARG A 60 -8.29 -3.43 18.67
N SER A 61 -8.13 -2.28 18.02
CA SER A 61 -9.25 -1.44 17.56
C SER A 61 -9.62 -1.74 16.11
N PRO A 62 -10.85 -2.22 15.83
CA PRO A 62 -11.34 -2.40 14.46
C PRO A 62 -11.36 -1.09 13.66
N LYS A 63 -11.67 0.04 14.30
CA LYS A 63 -11.63 1.36 13.68
C LYS A 63 -10.21 1.72 13.25
N GLN A 64 -9.22 1.58 14.14
CA GLN A 64 -7.82 1.86 13.80
C GLN A 64 -7.29 0.87 12.75
N MET A 65 -7.73 -0.39 12.78
CA MET A 65 -7.41 -1.38 11.75
C MET A 65 -7.87 -0.92 10.36
N ALA A 66 -9.15 -0.54 10.23
CA ALA A 66 -9.71 -0.04 8.97
C ALA A 66 -9.04 1.26 8.50
N GLN A 67 -8.86 2.24 9.40
CA GLN A 67 -8.20 3.51 9.10
C GLN A 67 -6.74 3.31 8.65
N THR A 68 -6.00 2.43 9.32
CA THR A 68 -4.60 2.14 8.99
C THR A 68 -4.50 1.43 7.64
N ALA A 69 -5.35 0.42 7.39
CA ALA A 69 -5.38 -0.27 6.10
C ALA A 69 -5.69 0.69 4.94
N LEU A 70 -6.67 1.56 5.11
CA LEU A 70 -7.00 2.58 4.11
C LEU A 70 -5.84 3.56 3.87
N SER A 71 -5.18 4.00 4.93
CA SER A 71 -4.03 4.90 4.85
C SER A 71 -2.85 4.26 4.13
N VAL A 72 -2.56 2.98 4.40
CA VAL A 72 -1.53 2.21 3.70
C VAL A 72 -1.86 2.06 2.21
N SER A 73 -3.11 1.76 1.87
CA SER A 73 -3.56 1.71 0.47
C SER A 73 -3.37 3.05 -0.24
N LEU A 74 -3.74 4.18 0.40
CA LEU A 74 -3.52 5.51 -0.17
C LEU A 74 -2.04 5.83 -0.40
N VAL A 75 -1.17 5.51 0.56
CA VAL A 75 0.28 5.72 0.40
C VAL A 75 0.82 4.90 -0.78
N LYS A 76 0.40 3.63 -0.90
CA LYS A 76 0.78 2.78 -2.02
C LYS A 76 0.26 3.30 -3.36
N ALA A 77 -1.00 3.75 -3.42
CA ALA A 77 -1.59 4.36 -4.61
C ALA A 77 -0.83 5.62 -5.05
N ARG A 78 -0.49 6.51 -4.11
CA ARG A 78 0.33 7.71 -4.39
C ARG A 78 1.73 7.35 -4.91
N SER A 79 2.39 6.35 -4.30
CA SER A 79 3.68 5.85 -4.76
C SER A 79 3.58 5.27 -6.18
N ALA A 80 2.52 4.51 -6.46
CA ALA A 80 2.26 3.95 -7.78
C ALA A 80 1.98 5.04 -8.81
N LYS A 81 1.13 6.04 -8.50
CA LYS A 81 0.87 7.20 -9.36
C LYS A 81 2.16 7.92 -9.75
N ALA A 82 3.02 8.23 -8.79
CA ALA A 82 4.32 8.87 -9.06
C ALA A 82 5.21 8.01 -9.97
N TYR A 83 5.21 6.69 -9.75
CA TYR A 83 5.94 5.75 -10.60
C TYR A 83 5.39 5.72 -12.04
N VAL A 84 4.08 5.61 -12.22
CA VAL A 84 3.45 5.57 -13.55
C VAL A 84 3.67 6.90 -14.29
N ILE A 85 3.58 8.05 -13.62
CA ILE A 85 3.92 9.37 -14.19
C ILE A 85 5.38 9.41 -14.66
N LYS A 86 6.31 8.82 -13.91
CA LYS A 86 7.72 8.73 -14.33
C LYS A 86 7.85 7.85 -15.59
N MET A 87 7.16 6.72 -15.62
CA MET A 87 7.17 5.81 -16.77
C MET A 87 6.55 6.46 -18.01
N SER A 88 5.50 7.28 -17.86
CA SER A 88 4.85 7.98 -18.97
C SER A 88 5.76 8.98 -19.68
N LYS A 89 6.89 9.35 -19.05
CA LYS A 89 7.91 10.28 -19.58
C LYS A 89 9.14 9.55 -20.11
N SER A 90 9.17 8.22 -20.08
CA SER A 90 10.30 7.44 -20.55
C SER A 90 10.43 7.53 -22.07
N LYS A 91 11.68 7.69 -22.54
CA LYS A 91 12.00 7.67 -23.97
C LYS A 91 11.78 6.26 -24.51
N GLY A 92 11.36 6.16 -25.77
CA GLY A 92 11.22 4.87 -26.46
C GLY A 92 9.87 4.15 -26.27
N LEU A 93 8.89 4.79 -25.62
CA LEU A 93 7.52 4.28 -25.60
C LEU A 93 6.91 4.30 -26.99
N LYS A 94 6.32 3.17 -27.41
CA LYS A 94 5.47 3.12 -28.58
C LYS A 94 4.20 3.94 -28.32
N ARG A 95 3.58 4.47 -29.37
CA ARG A 95 2.34 5.27 -29.26
C ARG A 95 1.24 4.59 -28.42
N ARG A 96 1.05 3.27 -28.61
CA ARG A 96 0.08 2.49 -27.83
C ARG A 96 0.45 2.39 -26.35
N GLU A 97 1.72 2.14 -26.04
CA GLU A 97 2.20 2.07 -24.65
C GLU A 97 2.03 3.42 -23.96
N TYR A 98 2.35 4.52 -24.66
CA TYR A 98 2.14 5.86 -24.14
C TYR A 98 0.68 6.11 -23.78
N GLN A 99 -0.27 5.77 -24.66
CA GLN A 99 -1.70 5.92 -24.40
C GLN A 99 -2.14 5.12 -23.17
N VAL A 100 -1.81 3.83 -23.12
CA VAL A 100 -2.19 2.97 -21.97
C VAL A 100 -1.56 3.46 -20.66
N VAL A 101 -0.32 3.93 -20.70
CA VAL A 101 0.34 4.48 -19.50
C VAL A 101 -0.34 5.78 -19.07
N ARG A 102 -0.77 6.64 -20.00
CA ARG A 102 -1.53 7.85 -19.70
C ARG A 102 -2.89 7.53 -19.08
N ASP A 103 -3.64 6.60 -19.65
CA ASP A 103 -4.92 6.15 -19.09
C ASP A 103 -4.71 5.57 -17.67
N CYS A 104 -3.63 4.84 -17.45
CA CYS A 104 -3.28 4.37 -16.11
C CYS A 104 -2.93 5.50 -15.14
N VAL A 105 -2.27 6.58 -15.58
CA VAL A 105 -2.01 7.77 -14.74
C VAL A 105 -3.31 8.38 -14.26
N ASP A 106 -4.31 8.47 -15.13
CA ASP A 106 -5.61 9.05 -14.82
C ASP A 106 -6.37 8.13 -13.85
N ASN A 107 -6.48 6.82 -14.15
CA ASN A 107 -7.11 5.83 -13.28
C ASN A 107 -6.48 5.77 -11.86
N ILE A 108 -5.16 5.72 -11.74
CA ILE A 108 -4.52 5.72 -10.42
C ILE A 108 -4.64 7.09 -9.74
N GLY A 109 -4.85 8.16 -10.52
CA GLY A 109 -5.22 9.47 -10.00
C GLY A 109 -6.58 9.45 -9.31
N ASP A 110 -7.59 8.89 -9.98
CA ASP A 110 -8.94 8.74 -9.45
C ASP A 110 -8.97 7.84 -8.21
N SER A 111 -8.20 6.73 -8.21
CA SER A 111 -8.04 5.89 -7.02
C SER A 111 -7.49 6.69 -5.83
N VAL A 112 -6.44 7.50 -6.02
CA VAL A 112 -5.88 8.34 -4.95
C VAL A 112 -6.92 9.31 -4.38
N ASP A 113 -7.75 9.90 -5.24
CA ASP A 113 -8.78 10.85 -4.82
C ASP A 113 -9.90 10.15 -4.05
N ARG A 114 -10.37 9.00 -4.54
CA ARG A 114 -11.40 8.17 -3.88
C ARG A 114 -10.91 7.65 -2.52
N LEU A 115 -9.68 7.16 -2.43
CA LEU A 115 -9.07 6.75 -1.16
C LEU A 115 -8.91 7.92 -0.19
N SER A 116 -8.52 9.10 -0.68
CA SER A 116 -8.40 10.31 0.16
C SER A 116 -9.77 10.74 0.71
N LYS A 117 -10.80 10.76 -0.13
CA LYS A 117 -12.18 11.03 0.29
C LYS A 117 -12.68 10.01 1.34
N SER A 118 -12.34 8.74 1.15
CA SER A 118 -12.69 7.66 2.10
C SER A 118 -12.08 7.89 3.49
N ILE A 119 -10.84 8.40 3.57
CA ILE A 119 -10.21 8.74 4.85
C ILE A 119 -10.97 9.87 5.54
N THR A 120 -11.40 10.89 4.78
CA THR A 120 -12.17 12.02 5.30
C THR A 120 -13.50 11.56 5.92
N GLU A 121 -14.26 10.69 5.23
CA GLU A 121 -15.54 10.15 5.75
C GLU A 121 -15.34 9.31 7.02
N LEU A 122 -14.30 8.45 7.06
CA LEU A 122 -13.95 7.70 8.27
C LEU A 122 -13.63 8.63 9.46
N GLY A 123 -13.14 9.85 9.20
CA GLY A 123 -12.90 10.88 10.21
C GLY A 123 -14.19 11.44 10.82
N TYR A 124 -15.19 11.73 9.98
CA TYR A 124 -16.47 12.30 10.40
C TYR A 124 -17.31 11.37 11.27
N MET A 125 -17.13 10.05 11.14
CA MET A 125 -17.79 9.05 11.98
C MET A 125 -17.55 9.20 13.49
N SER A 126 -16.53 9.96 13.90
CA SER A 126 -16.22 10.19 15.32
C SER A 126 -17.17 11.19 16.00
N GLN A 127 -18.04 11.87 15.24
CA GLN A 127 -18.68 13.13 15.67
C GLN A 127 -20.22 13.08 15.72
N GLY A 128 -20.87 11.93 15.46
CA GLY A 128 -22.32 11.90 15.19
C GLY A 128 -23.11 10.71 15.74
N LYS A 129 -24.43 10.72 15.46
CA LYS A 129 -25.41 9.66 15.78
C LYS A 129 -25.25 8.44 14.85
N ALA A 130 -25.88 7.31 15.19
CA ALA A 130 -25.79 6.06 14.41
C ALA A 130 -26.16 6.20 12.92
N GLU A 131 -27.20 6.97 12.58
CA GLU A 131 -27.57 7.24 11.17
C GLU A 131 -26.46 7.97 10.39
N SER A 132 -25.74 8.87 11.06
CA SER A 132 -24.57 9.55 10.47
C SER A 132 -23.41 8.58 10.25
N PHE A 133 -23.22 7.60 11.14
CA PHE A 133 -22.22 6.53 10.93
C PHE A 133 -22.50 5.72 9.66
N MET A 134 -23.73 5.20 9.51
CA MET A 134 -24.09 4.36 8.36
C MET A 134 -23.94 5.12 7.03
N TRP A 135 -24.35 6.39 6.99
CA TRP A 135 -24.19 7.23 5.81
C TRP A 135 -22.73 7.41 5.41
N HIS A 136 -21.87 7.82 6.35
CA HIS A 136 -20.44 7.95 6.09
C HIS A 136 -19.82 6.60 5.71
N MET A 137 -20.28 5.49 6.30
CA MET A 137 -19.70 4.17 6.04
C MET A 137 -20.00 3.69 4.64
N SER A 138 -21.24 3.91 4.18
CA SER A 138 -21.63 3.62 2.79
C SER A 138 -20.77 4.41 1.79
N ASN A 139 -20.46 5.67 2.07
CA ASN A 139 -19.55 6.48 1.24
C ASN A 139 -18.14 5.90 1.20
N VAL A 140 -17.59 5.50 2.35
CA VAL A 140 -16.27 4.85 2.44
C VAL A 140 -16.25 3.57 1.62
N GLN A 141 -17.23 2.68 1.80
CA GLN A 141 -17.31 1.42 1.06
C GLN A 141 -17.41 1.65 -0.45
N THR A 142 -18.23 2.62 -0.86
CA THR A 142 -18.40 3.00 -2.26
C THR A 142 -17.10 3.49 -2.86
N TRP A 143 -16.43 4.45 -2.23
CA TRP A 143 -15.22 5.05 -2.78
C TRP A 143 -14.02 4.11 -2.76
N VAL A 144 -13.86 3.28 -1.73
CA VAL A 144 -12.78 2.27 -1.72
C VAL A 144 -13.02 1.20 -2.79
N SER A 145 -14.27 0.76 -2.98
CA SER A 145 -14.61 -0.17 -4.07
C SER A 145 -14.35 0.44 -5.44
N ALA A 146 -14.69 1.73 -5.61
CA ALA A 146 -14.44 2.47 -6.82
C ALA A 146 -12.93 2.65 -7.07
N ALA A 147 -12.12 2.94 -6.04
CA ALA A 147 -10.66 3.00 -6.17
C ALA A 147 -10.05 1.66 -6.64
N LEU A 148 -10.55 0.54 -6.09
CA LEU A 148 -10.14 -0.80 -6.53
C LEU A 148 -10.49 -1.04 -8.01
N THR A 149 -11.64 -0.58 -8.47
CA THR A 149 -12.02 -0.65 -9.88
C THR A 149 -11.09 0.15 -10.78
N ASP A 150 -10.68 1.36 -10.41
CA ASP A 150 -9.74 2.14 -11.21
C ASP A 150 -8.36 1.46 -11.28
N GLU A 151 -7.90 0.91 -10.16
CA GLU A 151 -6.64 0.16 -10.09
C GLU A 151 -6.66 -1.05 -11.03
N ASN A 152 -7.75 -1.83 -11.02
CA ASN A 152 -7.93 -2.94 -11.94
C ASN A 152 -8.03 -2.47 -13.40
N THR A 153 -8.74 -1.38 -13.66
CA THR A 153 -8.88 -0.80 -15.01
C THR A 153 -7.52 -0.36 -15.57
N CYS A 154 -6.65 0.24 -14.74
CA CYS A 154 -5.27 0.50 -15.16
C CYS A 154 -4.57 -0.80 -15.58
N VAL A 155 -4.65 -1.88 -14.78
CA VAL A 155 -3.99 -3.16 -15.09
C VAL A 155 -4.55 -3.76 -16.39
N ASP A 156 -5.86 -3.74 -16.57
CA ASP A 156 -6.55 -4.29 -17.73
C ASP A 156 -6.17 -3.58 -19.04
N GLY A 157 -5.87 -2.28 -18.98
CA GLY A 157 -5.34 -1.52 -20.12
C GLY A 157 -4.09 -2.14 -20.75
N PHE A 158 -3.30 -2.90 -19.98
CA PHE A 158 -2.09 -3.59 -20.45
C PHE A 158 -2.35 -5.02 -20.99
N ALA A 159 -3.58 -5.53 -20.96
CA ALA A 159 -3.88 -6.91 -21.37
C ALA A 159 -3.87 -7.12 -22.91
N GLY A 160 -3.93 -6.05 -23.71
CA GLY A 160 -4.05 -6.12 -25.17
C GLY A 160 -2.82 -6.64 -25.93
N ARG A 161 -3.05 -7.16 -27.15
CA ARG A 161 -1.99 -7.57 -28.08
C ARG A 161 -1.04 -6.39 -28.38
N GLY A 162 0.27 -6.65 -28.33
CA GLY A 162 1.31 -5.63 -28.55
C GLY A 162 1.70 -4.84 -27.30
N MET A 163 1.08 -5.09 -26.15
CA MET A 163 1.56 -4.65 -24.84
C MET A 163 2.44 -5.75 -24.24
N ASN A 164 3.72 -5.76 -24.60
CA ASN A 164 4.72 -6.71 -24.12
C ASN A 164 5.96 -5.95 -23.62
N GLY A 165 6.68 -6.52 -22.67
CA GLY A 165 7.95 -5.98 -22.19
C GLY A 165 7.88 -5.28 -20.85
N MET A 166 8.97 -4.57 -20.53
CA MET A 166 9.25 -4.10 -19.17
C MET A 166 8.17 -3.15 -18.64
N VAL A 167 7.71 -2.20 -19.47
CA VAL A 167 6.71 -1.18 -19.08
C VAL A 167 5.43 -1.82 -18.56
N LYS A 168 4.88 -2.81 -19.28
CA LYS A 168 3.74 -3.59 -18.82
C LYS A 168 4.05 -4.30 -17.52
N SER A 169 5.13 -5.08 -17.49
CA SER A 169 5.43 -5.93 -16.33
C SER A 169 5.58 -5.13 -15.03
N THR A 170 6.27 -3.97 -15.07
CA THR A 170 6.57 -3.21 -13.87
C THR A 170 5.37 -2.36 -13.41
N ILE A 171 4.63 -1.75 -14.34
CA ILE A 171 3.42 -0.99 -14.01
C ILE A 171 2.33 -1.93 -13.50
N SER A 172 2.02 -3.01 -14.22
CA SER A 172 1.01 -3.97 -13.80
C SER A 172 1.34 -4.55 -12.42
N ALA A 173 2.58 -4.98 -12.17
CA ALA A 173 2.97 -5.51 -10.85
C ALA A 173 2.78 -4.47 -9.73
N LYS A 174 3.19 -3.21 -9.97
CA LYS A 174 3.05 -2.13 -8.98
C LYS A 174 1.58 -1.84 -8.67
N ILE A 175 0.74 -1.75 -9.70
CA ILE A 175 -0.68 -1.41 -9.55
C ILE A 175 -1.47 -2.58 -8.98
N THR A 176 -1.17 -3.82 -9.38
CA THR A 176 -1.73 -5.02 -8.74
C THR A 176 -1.43 -5.04 -7.25
N ASN A 177 -0.23 -4.65 -6.81
CA ASN A 177 0.05 -4.55 -5.37
C ASN A 177 -0.85 -3.52 -4.66
N VAL A 178 -1.17 -2.40 -5.32
CA VAL A 178 -2.13 -1.41 -4.80
C VAL A 178 -3.53 -2.05 -4.71
N ALA A 179 -4.02 -2.63 -5.80
CA ALA A 179 -5.33 -3.32 -5.86
C ALA A 179 -5.50 -4.37 -4.76
N GLN A 180 -4.46 -5.16 -4.50
CA GLN A 180 -4.50 -6.15 -3.43
C GLN A 180 -4.57 -5.52 -2.04
N CYS A 181 -3.86 -4.41 -1.80
CA CYS A 181 -3.94 -3.67 -0.54
C CYS A 181 -5.29 -2.99 -0.37
N THR A 182 -5.82 -2.35 -1.42
CA THR A 182 -7.15 -1.73 -1.44
C THR A 182 -8.25 -2.77 -1.19
N SER A 183 -8.15 -3.94 -1.81
CA SER A 183 -9.06 -5.08 -1.57
C SER A 183 -9.03 -5.56 -0.11
N ASN A 184 -7.84 -5.67 0.49
CA ASN A 184 -7.72 -6.00 1.91
C ASN A 184 -8.30 -4.90 2.81
N ALA A 185 -8.06 -3.63 2.49
CA ALA A 185 -8.62 -2.50 3.23
C ALA A 185 -10.15 -2.50 3.18
N LEU A 186 -10.75 -2.74 2.01
CA LEU A 186 -12.21 -2.86 1.84
C LEU A 186 -12.79 -3.99 2.72
N ALA A 187 -12.13 -5.15 2.76
CA ALA A 187 -12.58 -6.25 3.62
C ALA A 187 -12.56 -5.88 5.12
N LEU A 188 -11.53 -5.16 5.56
CA LEU A 188 -11.41 -4.71 6.95
C LEU A 188 -12.41 -3.60 7.29
N ILE A 189 -12.71 -2.71 6.34
CA ILE A 189 -13.75 -1.68 6.44
C ILE A 189 -15.13 -2.33 6.57
N ASN A 190 -15.45 -3.31 5.72
CA ASN A 190 -16.71 -4.04 5.80
C ASN A 190 -16.86 -4.75 7.16
N ARG A 191 -15.80 -5.41 7.65
CA ARG A 191 -15.82 -5.99 9.00
C ARG A 191 -15.99 -4.99 10.14
N PHE A 192 -15.56 -3.75 9.95
CA PHE A 192 -15.77 -2.69 10.93
C PHE A 192 -17.22 -2.19 10.87
N ALA A 193 -17.79 -2.08 9.66
CA ALA A 193 -19.18 -1.74 9.42
C ALA A 193 -20.13 -2.78 10.05
N ASP A 194 -19.90 -4.08 9.83
CA ASP A 194 -20.75 -5.18 10.34
C ASP A 194 -20.87 -5.27 11.88
N ARG A 195 -20.07 -4.49 12.61
CA ARG A 195 -20.11 -4.42 14.08
C ARG A 195 -21.00 -3.30 14.62
N HIS A 196 -21.64 -2.52 13.75
CA HIS A 196 -22.51 -1.38 14.07
C HIS A 196 -23.84 -1.54 13.34
#